data_AF-A0A538IEW5-F1
#
_entry.id   AF-A0A538IEW5-F1
#
_cell.length_a   1.000
_cell.length_b   1.000
_cell.length_c   1.000
_cell.angle_alpha   90.00
_cell.angle_beta   90.00
_cell.angle_gamma   90.00
#
_symmetry.space_group_name_H-M   'P 1'
#
loop_
_entity.id
_entity.type
_entity.pdbx_description
1 polymer ?
#
loop_
_entity_poly.entity_id
_entity_poly.type
_entity_poly.pdbx_seq_one_letter_code
_entity_poly.pdbx_strand_id
1 'polypeptide(L)'
;MLGRRVYLCAFESAAGRAWLALDEEAQPLTELRLVREAASLAALCEVAEESAGGGHLPELRARLAELRETEGPVGIEEAEAEAAALAETLQPEPRVASGAYLDAIGSASRRLEQALGEGGPSPFAAAMQAALGSVEAVADDVERNHKLPLT
;
A
#
# COMPACT_ATOMS: atom_id res chain seq x y z
N MET A 1 7.04 21.35 1.69
CA MET A 1 5.60 21.57 1.39
C MET A 1 4.82 20.55 2.21
N LEU A 2 3.86 20.99 3.02
CA LEU A 2 2.92 20.08 3.67
C LEU A 2 1.93 19.61 2.60
N GLY A 3 1.75 18.30 2.43
CA GLY A 3 0.81 17.74 1.44
C GLY A 3 -0.64 18.05 1.82
N ARG A 4 -1.50 18.28 0.81
CA ARG A 4 -2.95 18.51 1.01
C ARG A 4 -3.63 17.19 1.34
N ARG A 5 -4.50 17.17 2.36
CA ARG A 5 -5.34 15.99 2.64
C ARG A 5 -6.48 15.92 1.62
N VAL A 6 -6.65 14.74 1.03
CA VAL A 6 -7.77 14.44 0.12
C VAL A 6 -8.53 13.25 0.68
N TYR A 7 -9.85 13.37 0.73
CA TYR A 7 -10.76 12.28 1.05
C TYR A 7 -11.41 11.83 -0.23
N LEU A 8 -11.07 10.62 -0.70
CA LEU A 8 -11.68 10.02 -1.88
C LEU A 8 -12.80 9.10 -1.45
N CYS A 9 -14.05 9.49 -1.72
CA CYS A 9 -15.24 8.77 -1.30
C CYS A 9 -15.86 8.01 -2.47
N ALA A 10 -16.01 6.70 -2.34
CA ALA A 10 -16.82 5.88 -3.23
C ALA A 10 -18.30 5.93 -2.82
N PHE A 11 -19.19 6.07 -3.80
CA PHE A 11 -20.63 5.99 -3.64
C PHE A 11 -21.14 4.84 -4.48
N GLU A 12 -21.68 3.81 -3.84
CA GLU A 12 -22.28 2.67 -4.52
C GLU A 12 -23.80 2.83 -4.60
N SER A 13 -24.37 2.49 -5.76
CA SER A 13 -25.80 2.50 -6.01
C SER A 13 -26.18 1.46 -7.05
N ALA A 14 -27.48 1.25 -7.27
CA ALA A 14 -27.97 0.39 -8.35
C ALA A 14 -27.53 0.87 -9.75
N ALA A 15 -27.19 2.16 -9.90
CA ALA A 15 -26.69 2.74 -11.15
C ALA A 15 -25.16 2.54 -11.34
N GLY A 16 -24.49 1.91 -10.38
CA GLY A 16 -23.04 1.73 -10.36
C GLY A 16 -22.34 2.59 -9.31
N ARG A 17 -21.02 2.66 -9.43
CA ARG A 17 -20.12 3.37 -8.53
C ARG A 17 -19.82 4.78 -9.07
N ALA A 18 -19.80 5.75 -8.17
CA ALA A 18 -19.38 7.13 -8.44
C ALA A 18 -18.41 7.61 -7.37
N TRP A 19 -17.61 8.62 -7.69
CA TRP A 19 -16.54 9.12 -6.82
C TRP A 19 -16.70 10.60 -6.50
N LEU A 20 -16.30 11.01 -5.31
CA LEU A 20 -16.13 12.42 -4.96
C LEU A 20 -14.84 12.59 -4.15
N ALA A 21 -13.96 13.47 -4.60
CA ALA A 21 -12.83 13.92 -3.82
C ALA A 21 -13.22 15.17 -3.01
N LEU A 22 -12.81 15.20 -1.75
CA LEU A 22 -13.05 16.31 -0.81
C LEU A 22 -11.74 16.78 -0.18
N ASP A 23 -11.67 18.04 0.20
CA ASP A 23 -10.63 18.55 1.11
C ASP A 23 -11.02 18.40 2.58
N GLU A 24 -10.21 19.00 3.46
CA GLU A 24 -10.37 18.93 4.92
C GLU A 24 -11.61 19.69 5.44
N GLU A 25 -12.10 20.67 4.69
CA GLU A 25 -13.38 21.37 4.95
C GLU A 25 -14.58 20.68 4.31
N ALA A 26 -14.41 19.45 3.81
CA ALA A 26 -15.41 18.69 3.08
C ALA A 26 -15.94 19.43 1.83
N GLN A 27 -15.12 20.29 1.22
CA GLN A 27 -15.45 20.93 -0.05
C GLN A 27 -15.04 20.03 -1.23
N PRO A 28 -15.86 19.94 -2.28
CA PRO A 28 -15.52 19.16 -3.46
C PRO A 28 -14.27 19.66 -4.17
N LEU A 29 -13.39 18.72 -4.52
CA LEU A 29 -12.23 18.97 -5.36
C LEU A 29 -12.58 18.68 -6.82
N THR A 30 -12.23 19.61 -7.70
CA THR A 30 -12.41 19.47 -9.15
C THR A 30 -11.11 19.51 -9.94
N GLU A 31 -9.96 19.76 -9.32
CA GLU A 31 -8.68 19.74 -10.02
C GLU A 31 -8.31 18.30 -10.40
N LEU A 32 -8.32 17.99 -11.69
CA LEU A 32 -8.10 16.64 -12.23
C LEU A 32 -6.81 16.01 -11.66
N ARG A 33 -5.74 16.79 -11.66
CA ARG A 33 -4.42 16.36 -11.19
C ARG A 33 -4.46 15.90 -9.73
N LEU A 34 -5.09 16.66 -8.84
CA LEU A 34 -5.18 16.30 -7.41
C LEU A 34 -6.01 15.04 -7.18
N VAL A 35 -7.13 14.92 -7.90
CA VAL A 35 -8.01 13.73 -7.80
C VAL A 35 -7.26 12.48 -8.29
N ARG A 36 -6.57 12.59 -9.43
CA ARG A 36 -5.78 11.48 -10.00
C ARG A 36 -4.62 11.09 -9.08
N GLU A 37 -3.86 12.05 -8.57
CA GLU A 37 -2.76 11.81 -7.64
C GLU A 37 -3.24 11.11 -6.36
N ALA A 38 -4.36 11.55 -5.77
CA ALA A 38 -4.93 10.93 -4.58
C ALA A 38 -5.39 9.49 -4.85
N ALA A 39 -6.07 9.24 -5.97
CA ALA A 39 -6.52 7.91 -6.37
C ALA A 39 -5.34 6.95 -6.61
N SER A 40 -4.33 7.40 -7.36
CA SER A 40 -3.13 6.60 -7.63
C SER A 40 -2.35 6.31 -6.35
N LEU A 41 -2.17 7.29 -5.45
CA LEU A 41 -1.45 7.09 -4.21
C LEU A 41 -2.17 6.13 -3.26
N ALA A 42 -3.49 6.23 -3.16
CA ALA A 42 -4.31 5.30 -2.40
C ALA A 42 -4.16 3.86 -2.95
N ALA A 43 -4.33 3.69 -4.27
CA ALA A 43 -4.20 2.38 -4.91
C ALA A 43 -2.77 1.80 -4.77
N LEU A 44 -1.73 2.61 -4.87
CA LEU A 44 -0.35 2.17 -4.64
C LEU A 44 -0.11 1.69 -3.21
N CYS A 45 -0.66 2.38 -2.21
CA CYS A 45 -0.53 1.95 -0.81
C CYS A 45 -1.24 0.61 -0.60
N GLU A 46 -2.44 0.42 -1.14
CA GLU A 46 -3.15 -0.87 -1.02
C GLU A 46 -2.37 -2.02 -1.65
N VAL A 47 -1.85 -1.83 -2.88
CA VAL A 47 -1.02 -2.84 -3.54
C VAL A 47 0.25 -3.12 -2.74
N ALA A 48 0.89 -2.09 -2.18
CA ALA A 48 2.11 -2.26 -1.41
C ALA A 48 1.86 -3.10 -0.16
N GLU A 49 0.73 -2.92 0.52
CA GLU A 49 0.39 -3.71 1.70
C GLU A 49 0.05 -5.15 1.36
N GLU A 50 -0.69 -5.35 0.27
CA GLU A 50 -0.97 -6.68 -0.26
C GLU A 50 0.32 -7.41 -0.66
N SER A 51 1.26 -6.69 -1.28
CA SER A 51 2.54 -7.25 -1.74
C SER A 51 3.54 -7.50 -0.62
N ALA A 52 3.56 -6.64 0.41
CA ALA A 52 4.50 -6.74 1.52
C ALA A 52 4.14 -7.83 2.52
N GLY A 53 2.84 -8.09 2.68
CA GLY A 53 2.37 -9.05 3.67
C GLY A 53 1.04 -9.67 3.33
N GLY A 54 0.10 -8.97 2.69
CA GLY A 54 -1.16 -9.54 2.17
C GLY A 54 -1.98 -10.35 3.17
N GLY A 55 -1.78 -10.14 4.48
CA GLY A 55 -2.33 -10.99 5.54
C GLY A 55 -1.58 -12.29 5.81
N HIS A 56 -0.54 -12.64 5.03
CA HIS A 56 0.36 -13.80 5.20
C HIS A 56 1.55 -13.56 6.16
N LEU A 57 1.78 -12.30 6.55
CA LEU A 57 2.88 -11.95 7.46
C LEU A 57 2.79 -12.63 8.84
N PRO A 58 1.60 -12.80 9.47
CA PRO A 58 1.46 -13.59 10.68
C PRO A 58 1.91 -15.05 10.51
N GLU A 59 1.57 -15.70 9.40
CA GLU A 59 1.97 -17.07 9.08
C GLU A 59 3.48 -17.17 8.86
N LEU A 60 4.08 -16.21 8.15
CA LEU A 60 5.53 -16.15 7.98
C LEU A 60 6.23 -16.06 9.34
N ARG A 61 5.77 -15.18 10.24
CA ARG A 61 6.35 -15.02 11.58
C ARG A 61 6.21 -16.29 12.42
N ALA A 62 5.08 -16.97 12.35
CA ALA A 62 4.89 -18.26 13.03
C ALA A 62 5.87 -19.32 12.48
N ARG A 63 6.07 -19.36 11.17
CA ARG A 63 6.99 -20.30 10.53
C ARG A 63 8.45 -20.04 10.89
N LEU A 64 8.86 -18.76 10.98
CA LEU A 64 10.21 -18.38 11.42
C LEU A 64 10.47 -18.79 12.87
N ALA A 65 9.49 -18.60 13.76
CA ALA A 65 9.58 -19.03 15.15
C ALA A 65 9.72 -20.55 15.30
N GLU A 66 8.91 -21.31 14.56
CA GLU A 66 9.03 -22.77 14.52
C GLU A 66 10.42 -23.20 14.04
N LEU A 67 10.93 -22.59 12.95
CA LEU A 67 12.24 -22.92 12.39
C LEU A 67 13.39 -22.59 13.34
N ARG A 68 13.29 -21.50 14.10
CA ARG A 68 14.26 -21.14 15.14
C ARG A 68 14.30 -22.20 16.26
N GLU A 69 13.15 -22.71 16.66
CA GLU A 69 13.04 -23.73 17.72
C GLU A 69 13.55 -25.10 17.28
N THR A 70 13.34 -25.48 16.02
CA THR A 70 13.68 -26.81 15.51
C THR A 70 15.09 -26.92 14.95
N GLU A 71 15.55 -25.89 14.24
CA GLU A 71 16.79 -25.94 13.45
C GLU A 71 17.79 -24.85 13.82
N GLY A 72 17.32 -23.67 14.26
CA GLY A 72 18.17 -22.53 14.62
C GLY A 72 19.16 -22.12 13.51
N PRO A 73 18.73 -21.93 12.25
CA PRO A 73 19.65 -21.62 11.16
C PRO A 73 20.29 -20.23 11.36
N VAL A 74 21.50 -20.06 10.84
CA VAL A 74 22.19 -18.76 10.88
C VAL A 74 21.34 -17.68 10.21
N GLY A 75 21.13 -16.56 10.91
CA GLY A 75 20.35 -15.42 10.41
C GLY A 75 18.86 -15.46 10.76
N ILE A 76 18.38 -16.51 11.44
CA ILE A 76 16.95 -16.64 11.76
C ILE A 76 16.45 -15.52 12.68
N GLU A 77 17.26 -15.06 13.64
CA GLU A 77 16.90 -13.95 14.53
C GLU A 77 16.76 -12.62 13.78
N GLU A 78 17.59 -12.40 12.76
CA GLU A 78 17.50 -11.21 11.90
C GLU A 78 16.23 -11.26 11.04
N ALA A 79 15.92 -12.42 10.46
CA ALA A 79 14.68 -12.63 9.71
C ALA A 79 13.43 -12.42 10.58
N GLU A 80 13.41 -12.92 11.82
CA GLU A 80 12.32 -12.66 12.77
C GLU A 80 12.18 -11.17 13.11
N ALA A 81 13.31 -10.49 13.33
CA ALA A 81 13.32 -9.06 13.66
C ALA A 81 12.79 -8.21 12.50
N GLU A 82 13.22 -8.48 11.27
CA GLU A 82 12.75 -7.74 10.09
C GLU A 82 11.28 -8.05 9.75
N ALA A 83 10.81 -9.27 9.99
CA ALA A 83 9.40 -9.61 9.85
C ALA A 83 8.53 -8.87 10.88
N ALA A 84 9.03 -8.71 12.12
CA ALA A 84 8.36 -7.90 13.13
C ALA A 84 8.37 -6.40 12.75
N ALA A 85 9.49 -5.87 12.27
CA ALA A 85 9.59 -4.48 11.84
C ALA A 85 8.67 -4.15 10.65
N LEU A 86 8.51 -5.09 9.71
CA LEU A 86 7.53 -4.95 8.64
C LEU A 86 6.09 -4.94 9.18
N ALA A 87 5.79 -5.81 10.15
CA ALA A 87 4.46 -5.84 10.78
C ALA A 87 4.12 -4.55 11.51
N GLU A 88 5.11 -3.91 12.17
CA GLU A 88 4.94 -2.61 12.81
C GLU A 88 4.79 -1.47 11.80
N THR A 89 5.40 -1.62 10.62
CA THR A 89 5.28 -0.65 9.53
C THR A 89 3.86 -0.63 8.96
N LEU A 90 3.23 -1.80 8.81
CA LEU A 90 1.85 -1.94 8.33
C LEU A 90 0.87 -1.35 9.37
N GLN A 91 0.34 -0.16 9.06
CA GLN A 91 -0.56 0.56 9.96
C GLN A 91 -1.94 -0.11 10.00
N PRO A 92 -2.59 -0.21 11.17
CA PRO A 92 -3.96 -0.71 11.25
C PRO A 92 -4.95 0.26 10.59
N GLU A 93 -6.10 -0.27 10.15
CA GLU A 93 -7.19 0.55 9.61
C GLU A 93 -7.94 1.33 10.72
N PRO A 94 -8.37 2.58 10.46
CA PRO A 94 -8.15 3.39 9.25
C PRO A 94 -6.77 4.08 9.23
N ARG A 95 -6.18 4.20 8.05
CA ARG A 95 -4.85 4.80 7.83
C ARG A 95 -4.85 5.77 6.66
N VAL A 96 -3.74 6.49 6.49
CA VAL A 96 -3.61 7.56 5.50
C VAL A 96 -2.63 7.13 4.41
N ALA A 97 -3.11 6.99 3.17
CA ALA A 97 -2.24 6.81 2.03
C ALA A 97 -1.31 8.03 1.86
N SER A 98 0.00 7.79 1.87
CA SER A 98 1.02 8.83 1.73
C SER A 98 2.27 8.27 1.07
N GLY A 99 3.04 9.13 0.39
CA GLY A 99 4.32 8.71 -0.19
C GLY A 99 5.30 8.19 0.87
N ALA A 100 5.34 8.84 2.04
CA ALA A 100 6.17 8.40 3.15
C ALA A 100 5.77 7.01 3.68
N TYR A 101 4.47 6.68 3.68
CA TYR A 101 4.00 5.35 4.06
C TYR A 101 4.39 4.30 3.03
N LEU A 102 4.22 4.61 1.74
CA LEU A 102 4.66 3.75 0.64
C LEU A 102 6.17 3.48 0.69
N ASP A 103 6.98 4.51 0.93
CA ASP A 103 8.43 4.39 1.09
C ASP A 103 8.81 3.52 2.29
N ALA A 104 8.10 3.69 3.41
CA ALA A 104 8.33 2.90 4.62
C ALA A 104 8.05 1.40 4.38
N ILE A 105 6.93 1.07 3.73
CA ILE A 105 6.59 -0.32 3.36
C ILE A 105 7.68 -0.88 2.45
N GLY A 106 8.03 -0.17 1.37
CA GLY A 106 9.04 -0.64 0.43
C GLY A 106 10.40 -0.88 1.06
N SER A 107 10.84 0.02 1.95
CA SER A 107 12.08 -0.17 2.70
C SER A 107 12.02 -1.37 3.65
N ALA A 108 10.91 -1.56 4.37
CA ALA A 108 10.77 -2.67 5.31
C ALA A 108 10.69 -4.02 4.58
N SER A 109 9.93 -4.11 3.49
CA SER A 109 9.89 -5.28 2.61
C SER A 109 11.27 -5.65 2.10
N ARG A 110 12.06 -4.65 1.66
CA ARG A 110 13.41 -4.92 1.16
C ARG A 110 14.35 -5.48 2.22
N ARG A 111 14.27 -4.98 3.46
CA ARG A 111 15.08 -5.51 4.56
C ARG A 111 14.69 -6.95 4.89
N LEU A 112 13.40 -7.26 4.90
CA LEU A 112 12.92 -8.62 5.13
C LEU A 112 13.40 -9.58 4.03
N GLU A 113 13.26 -9.22 2.75
CA GLU A 113 13.79 -10.01 1.62
C GLU A 113 15.28 -10.33 1.81
N GLN A 114 16.08 -9.32 2.18
CA GLN A 114 17.52 -9.49 2.42
C GLN A 114 17.82 -10.42 3.59
N ALA A 115 17.09 -10.30 4.70
CA ALA A 115 17.23 -11.16 5.87
C ALA A 115 16.82 -12.61 5.58
N LEU A 116 15.87 -12.82 4.67
CA LEU A 116 15.49 -14.14 4.16
C LEU A 116 16.48 -14.73 3.14
N GLY A 117 17.56 -14.00 2.82
CA GLY A 117 18.62 -14.43 1.92
C GLY A 117 18.42 -14.04 0.45
N GLU A 118 17.47 -13.17 0.14
CA GLU A 118 17.23 -12.70 -1.23
C GLU A 118 18.18 -11.56 -1.61
N GLY A 119 19.32 -11.91 -2.21
CA GLY A 119 20.28 -10.94 -2.76
C GLY A 119 19.92 -10.38 -4.15
N GLY A 120 18.86 -10.89 -4.77
CA GLY A 120 18.45 -10.57 -6.15
C GLY A 120 17.51 -9.37 -6.28
N PRO A 121 16.86 -9.22 -7.45
CA PRO A 121 15.76 -8.29 -7.64
C PRO A 121 14.65 -8.52 -6.60
N SER A 122 14.10 -7.45 -6.04
CA SER A 122 13.06 -7.50 -5.01
C SER A 122 11.75 -8.05 -5.57
N PRO A 123 11.19 -9.14 -5.02
CA PRO A 123 9.84 -9.59 -5.33
C PRO A 123 8.78 -8.51 -5.08
N PHE A 124 8.91 -7.75 -3.99
CA PHE A 124 8.03 -6.62 -3.71
C PHE A 124 8.06 -5.59 -4.85
N ALA A 125 9.24 -5.18 -5.30
CA ALA A 125 9.38 -4.21 -6.38
C ALA A 125 8.80 -4.74 -7.70
N ALA A 126 8.98 -6.03 -7.99
CA ALA A 126 8.40 -6.67 -9.17
C ALA A 126 6.86 -6.69 -9.10
N ALA A 127 6.27 -6.98 -7.94
CA ALA A 127 4.83 -6.93 -7.73
C ALA A 127 4.29 -5.50 -7.92
N MET A 128 4.95 -4.50 -7.34
CA MET A 128 4.60 -3.09 -7.52
C MET A 128 4.63 -2.66 -9.00
N GLN A 129 5.63 -3.10 -9.75
CA GLN A 129 5.73 -2.83 -11.20
C GLN A 129 4.60 -3.49 -12.00
N ALA A 130 4.28 -4.75 -11.68
CA ALA A 130 3.20 -5.47 -12.34
C ALA A 130 1.82 -4.84 -12.08
N ALA A 131 1.63 -4.21 -10.93
CA ALA A 131 0.37 -3.60 -10.52
C ALA A 131 0.11 -2.21 -11.11
N LEU A 132 1.08 -1.57 -11.77
CA LEU A 132 0.94 -0.20 -12.28
C LEU A 132 -0.28 -0.02 -13.20
N GLY A 133 -0.57 -1.00 -14.06
CA GLY A 133 -1.77 -0.95 -14.92
C GLY A 133 -3.09 -1.00 -14.14
N SER A 134 -3.13 -1.73 -13.02
CA SER A 134 -4.30 -1.77 -12.14
C SER A 134 -4.48 -0.45 -11.38
N VAL A 135 -3.38 0.15 -10.92
CA VAL A 135 -3.38 1.48 -10.29
C VAL A 135 -3.90 2.55 -11.25
N GLU A 136 -3.44 2.53 -12.51
CA GLU A 136 -3.92 3.43 -13.56
C GLU A 136 -5.42 3.22 -13.81
N ALA A 137 -5.89 1.96 -13.86
CA ALA A 137 -7.30 1.66 -14.05
C ALA A 137 -8.19 2.22 -12.92
N VAL A 138 -7.71 2.20 -11.67
CA VAL A 138 -8.43 2.83 -10.54
C VAL A 138 -8.49 4.34 -10.71
N ALA A 139 -7.37 4.98 -11.06
CA ALA A 139 -7.33 6.42 -11.28
C ALA A 139 -8.26 6.86 -12.44
N ASP A 140 -8.30 6.08 -13.52
CA ASP A 140 -9.19 6.30 -14.65
C ASP A 140 -10.68 6.06 -14.29
N ASP A 141 -10.99 5.09 -13.42
CA ASP A 141 -12.35 4.87 -12.90
C ASP A 141 -12.81 6.07 -12.07
N VAL A 142 -11.92 6.58 -11.20
CA VAL A 142 -12.19 7.76 -10.36
C VAL A 142 -12.45 8.98 -11.22
N GLU A 143 -11.61 9.24 -12.22
CA GLU A 143 -11.76 10.36 -13.14
C GLU A 143 -13.07 10.27 -13.93
N ARG A 144 -13.32 9.11 -14.56
CA ARG A 144 -14.49 8.91 -15.43
C ARG A 144 -15.81 9.00 -14.66
N ASN A 145 -15.84 8.49 -13.43
CA ASN A 145 -17.04 8.40 -12.61
C ASN A 145 -17.06 9.44 -11.48
N HIS A 146 -16.30 10.53 -11.62
CA HIS A 146 -16.34 11.64 -10.66
C HIS A 146 -17.68 12.37 -10.73
N LYS A 147 -18.28 12.69 -9.57
CA LYS A 147 -19.61 13.30 -9.47
C LYS A 147 -19.68 14.73 -10.00
N LEU A 148 -18.55 15.43 -10.03
CA LEU A 148 -18.44 16.80 -10.55
C LEU A 148 -17.48 16.84 -11.75
N PRO A 149 -17.68 17.77 -12.71
CA PRO A 149 -16.72 17.98 -13.78
C PRO A 149 -15.33 18.30 -13.23
N LEU A 150 -14.31 17.64 -13.79
CA LEU A 150 -12.91 17.89 -13.46
C LEU A 150 -12.31 18.93 -14.43
N THR A 151 -11.43 19.78 -13.89
CA THR A 151 -10.73 20.87 -14.59
C THR A 151 -9.24 20.60 -14.66
#